data_AF-A0A6G1EV98-F1
#
_entry.id   AF-A0A6G1EV98-F1
#
_cell.length_a   1.000
_cell.length_b   1.000
_cell.length_c   1.000
_cell.angle_alpha   90.00
_cell.angle_beta   90.00
_cell.angle_gamma   90.00
#
_symmetry.space_group_name_H-M   'P 1'
#
loop_
_entity.id
_entity.type
_entity.pdbx_description
1 polymer ?
#
loop_
_entity_poly.entity_id
_entity_poly.type
_entity_poly.pdbx_seq_one_letter_code
_entity_poly.pdbx_strand_id
1 'polypeptide(L)'
;MALVGCSNGEAAAAAATWTPPYCTIVAADMSDFCYLSCPRCERALPDHANACAACGGGPAPARVYRLLVSVATHDRVIPVVLFDRAARVLVGCPAEELACFFAANAGAARAAEEALQGEMCRVAMRAFVKGDAESFRAVSVVPLRDGFRSLIDTLRELYCTADPTPAT
;
A
#
# COMPACT_ATOMS: atom_id res chain seq x y z
N MET A 1 -49.34 -16.73 -12.66
CA MET A 1 -47.91 -16.38 -12.53
C MET A 1 -47.66 -15.99 -11.08
N ALA A 2 -47.09 -16.90 -10.32
CA ALA A 2 -46.58 -16.64 -8.98
C ALA A 2 -45.26 -17.41 -8.89
N LEU A 3 -44.15 -16.70 -8.68
CA LEU A 3 -42.91 -17.34 -8.29
C LEU A 3 -42.67 -17.04 -6.82
N VAL A 4 -42.81 -18.13 -6.07
CA VAL A 4 -42.50 -18.37 -4.67
C VAL A 4 -41.11 -17.85 -4.32
N GLY A 5 -41.00 -17.22 -3.15
CA GLY A 5 -39.74 -16.77 -2.57
C GLY A 5 -39.03 -17.84 -1.75
N CYS A 6 -38.03 -17.36 -1.00
CA CYS A 6 -37.07 -18.05 -0.11
C CYS A 6 -35.79 -18.50 -0.83
N SER A 7 -34.57 -18.26 -0.35
CA SER A 7 -34.09 -17.68 0.91
C SER A 7 -32.56 -17.58 0.86
N ASN A 8 -32.03 -16.58 1.57
CA ASN A 8 -30.67 -16.36 2.09
C ASN A 8 -29.65 -17.50 2.01
N GLY A 9 -28.42 -17.15 1.62
CA GLY A 9 -27.24 -17.93 1.99
C GLY A 9 -26.12 -18.01 0.95
N GLU A 10 -25.90 -17.03 0.09
CA GLU A 10 -24.65 -16.99 -0.69
C GLU A 10 -23.51 -16.57 0.25
N ALA A 11 -22.86 -17.58 0.82
CA ALA A 11 -21.49 -17.46 1.25
C ALA A 11 -20.71 -16.83 0.09
N ALA A 12 -20.31 -15.55 0.25
CA ALA A 12 -19.59 -14.80 -0.77
C ALA A 12 -18.45 -15.67 -1.29
N ALA A 13 -18.58 -16.16 -2.52
CA ALA A 13 -17.58 -16.99 -3.17
C ALA A 13 -16.24 -16.30 -2.99
N ALA A 14 -15.26 -17.01 -2.43
CA ALA A 14 -13.95 -16.43 -2.14
C ALA A 14 -13.43 -15.78 -3.42
N ALA A 15 -13.37 -14.44 -3.44
CA ALA A 15 -13.02 -13.70 -4.64
C ALA A 15 -11.74 -14.27 -5.23
N ALA A 16 -11.82 -14.73 -6.49
CA ALA A 16 -10.72 -15.39 -7.15
C ALA A 16 -9.50 -14.45 -7.17
N THR A 17 -8.33 -14.99 -6.87
CA THR A 17 -7.08 -14.24 -7.05
C THR A 17 -6.81 -14.15 -8.56
N TRP A 18 -6.68 -12.93 -9.06
CA TRP A 18 -6.33 -12.64 -10.44
C TRP A 18 -4.91 -12.06 -10.51
N THR A 19 -4.11 -12.53 -11.46
CA THR A 19 -2.72 -12.10 -11.64
C THR A 19 -2.50 -11.76 -13.11
N PRO A 20 -2.57 -10.48 -13.51
CA PRO A 20 -2.14 -10.06 -14.84
C PRO A 20 -0.67 -10.43 -15.11
N PRO A 21 -0.29 -10.66 -16.38
CA PRO A 21 1.06 -11.10 -16.75
C PRO A 21 2.14 -10.10 -16.32
N TYR A 22 1.87 -8.81 -16.50
CA TYR A 22 2.67 -7.68 -16.03
C TYR A 22 1.75 -6.47 -15.81
N CYS A 23 2.18 -5.59 -14.92
CA CYS A 23 1.56 -4.31 -14.61
C CYS A 23 2.64 -3.22 -14.59
N THR A 24 2.21 -1.98 -14.80
CA THR A 24 3.04 -0.80 -14.56
C THR A 24 2.33 0.09 -13.56
N ILE A 25 3.02 0.55 -12.51
CA ILE A 25 2.48 1.55 -11.61
C ILE A 25 2.41 2.87 -12.37
N VAL A 26 1.22 3.45 -12.51
CA VAL A 26 1.02 4.72 -13.21
C VAL A 26 0.79 5.89 -12.27
N ALA A 27 0.38 5.61 -11.04
CA ALA A 27 0.27 6.59 -9.97
C ALA A 27 0.35 5.89 -8.61
N ALA A 28 0.85 6.59 -7.61
CA ALA A 28 0.80 6.20 -6.21
C ALA A 28 0.28 7.39 -5.39
N ASP A 29 -0.43 7.13 -4.30
CA ASP A 29 -0.91 8.15 -3.38
C ASP A 29 -0.19 7.99 -2.03
N MET A 30 0.65 8.99 -1.70
CA MET A 30 1.42 9.03 -0.46
C MET A 30 0.77 9.88 0.63
N SER A 31 -0.46 10.38 0.44
CA SER A 31 -1.14 11.21 1.44
C SER A 31 -1.70 10.39 2.61
N ASP A 32 -2.21 9.18 2.35
CA ASP A 32 -2.84 8.28 3.32
C ASP A 32 -2.25 6.85 3.23
N PHE A 33 -0.93 6.76 3.05
CA PHE A 33 -0.21 5.52 2.75
C PHE A 33 -0.11 4.52 3.92
N CYS A 34 -0.51 4.92 5.12
CA CYS A 34 -0.37 4.10 6.33
C CYS A 34 -1.48 4.36 7.34
N TYR A 35 -1.66 3.41 8.26
CA TYR A 35 -2.61 3.52 9.37
C TYR A 35 -2.04 2.83 10.63
N LEU A 36 -2.62 3.12 11.79
CA LEU A 36 -2.26 2.44 13.03
C LEU A 36 -2.99 1.11 13.16
N SER A 37 -2.27 0.07 13.56
CA SER A 37 -2.82 -1.26 13.83
C SER A 37 -2.35 -1.79 15.18
N CYS A 38 -3.19 -2.60 15.84
CA CYS A 38 -2.76 -3.32 17.02
C CYS A 38 -1.88 -4.51 16.61
N PRO A 39 -0.64 -4.64 17.11
CA PRO A 39 0.22 -5.77 16.74
C PRO A 39 -0.25 -7.11 17.31
N ARG A 40 -1.21 -7.10 18.25
CA ARG A 40 -1.76 -8.31 18.88
C ARG A 40 -2.99 -8.88 18.16
N CYS A 41 -3.93 -8.01 17.79
CA CYS A 41 -5.20 -8.42 17.19
C CYS A 41 -5.38 -7.94 15.74
N GLU A 42 -4.37 -7.27 15.18
CA GLU A 42 -4.30 -6.75 13.80
C GLU A 42 -5.42 -5.77 13.44
N ARG A 43 -6.19 -5.30 14.43
CA ARG A 43 -7.29 -4.36 14.23
C ARG A 43 -6.74 -2.98 13.91
N ALA A 44 -7.31 -2.33 12.90
CA ALA A 44 -7.08 -0.92 12.62
C ALA A 44 -7.54 -0.06 13.81
N LEU A 45 -6.73 0.94 14.16
CA LEU A 45 -6.96 1.84 15.27
C LEU A 45 -7.15 3.27 14.74
N PRO A 46 -7.86 4.13 15.47
CA PRO A 46 -7.94 5.55 15.15
C PRO A 46 -6.57 6.20 15.09
N ASP A 47 -6.46 7.28 14.32
CA ASP A 47 -5.27 8.12 14.30
C ASP A 47 -5.00 8.64 15.73
N HIS A 48 -3.74 8.58 16.16
CA HIS A 48 -3.30 8.94 17.52
C HIS A 48 -3.76 8.00 18.64
N ALA A 49 -4.26 6.80 18.33
CA ALA A 49 -4.46 5.79 19.36
C ALA A 49 -3.12 5.41 20.00
N ASN A 50 -3.07 5.46 21.34
CA ASN A 50 -1.89 5.06 22.12
C ASN A 50 -1.96 3.61 22.60
N ALA A 51 -3.14 2.99 22.55
CA ALA A 51 -3.34 1.61 22.97
C ALA A 51 -4.57 1.00 22.27
N CYS A 52 -4.61 -0.33 22.20
CA CYS A 52 -5.77 -1.05 21.68
C CYS A 52 -6.82 -1.28 22.77
N ALA A 53 -7.99 -0.66 22.64
CA ALA A 53 -9.12 -0.85 23.55
C ALA A 53 -9.61 -2.31 23.57
N ALA A 54 -9.64 -2.98 22.40
CA ALA A 54 -10.08 -4.37 22.29
C ALA A 54 -9.15 -5.37 23.00
N CYS A 55 -7.88 -5.00 23.20
CA CYS A 55 -6.91 -5.80 23.94
C CYS A 55 -6.70 -5.32 25.38
N GLY A 56 -7.51 -4.37 25.88
CA GLY A 56 -7.43 -3.88 27.26
C GLY A 56 -6.19 -3.04 27.56
N GLY A 57 -5.75 -2.18 26.63
CA GLY A 57 -4.55 -1.36 26.85
C GLY A 57 -3.26 -2.07 26.45
N GLY A 58 -3.32 -2.89 25.40
CA GLY A 58 -2.21 -3.69 24.89
C GLY A 58 -1.01 -2.89 24.36
N PRO A 59 -0.02 -3.57 23.74
CA PRO A 59 1.22 -2.95 23.26
C PRO A 59 0.96 -1.74 22.36
N ALA A 60 1.95 -0.84 22.32
CA ALA A 60 1.91 0.36 21.50
C ALA A 60 1.49 0.03 20.06
N PRO A 61 0.56 0.79 19.47
CA PRO A 61 0.14 0.62 18.09
C PRO A 61 1.30 0.69 17.12
N ALA A 62 1.26 -0.16 16.09
CA ALA A 62 2.25 -0.20 15.03
C ALA A 62 1.66 0.42 13.76
N ARG A 63 2.43 1.29 13.12
CA ARG A 63 2.09 1.83 11.81
C ARG A 63 2.36 0.80 10.73
N VAL A 64 1.38 0.59 9.87
CA VAL A 64 1.41 -0.41 8.79
C VAL A 64 0.94 0.22 7.48
N TYR A 65 1.41 -0.31 6.35
CA TYR A 65 1.04 0.27 5.05
C TYR A 65 -0.40 -0.03 4.64
N ARG A 66 -0.99 0.97 3.98
CA ARG A 66 -2.18 0.93 3.14
C ARG A 66 -1.91 1.83 1.94
N LEU A 67 -0.97 1.41 1.10
CA LEU A 67 -0.55 2.21 -0.05
C LEU A 67 -1.55 2.03 -1.19
N LEU A 68 -2.16 3.12 -1.66
CA LEU A 68 -3.02 3.11 -2.84
C LEU A 68 -2.17 3.38 -4.08
N VAL A 69 -2.20 2.46 -5.04
CA VAL A 69 -1.54 2.62 -6.34
C VAL A 69 -2.53 2.37 -7.47
N SER A 70 -2.37 3.06 -8.58
CA SER A 70 -3.05 2.73 -9.83
C SER A 70 -2.09 1.93 -10.70
N VAL A 71 -2.51 0.74 -11.12
CA VAL A 71 -1.72 -0.11 -12.01
C VAL A 71 -2.36 -0.15 -13.39
N ALA A 72 -1.55 0.12 -14.41
CA ALA A 72 -1.91 -0.16 -15.79
C ALA A 72 -1.62 -1.63 -16.10
N THR A 73 -2.61 -2.30 -16.68
CA THR A 73 -2.49 -3.60 -17.32
C THR A 73 -2.54 -3.41 -18.84
N HIS A 74 -2.56 -4.50 -19.60
CA HIS A 74 -2.64 -4.45 -21.06
C HIS A 74 -3.91 -3.77 -21.62
N ASP A 75 -5.03 -3.78 -20.88
CA ASP A 75 -6.34 -3.33 -21.37
C ASP A 75 -6.95 -2.20 -20.53
N ARG A 76 -6.50 -1.99 -19.29
CA ARG A 76 -7.11 -1.00 -18.38
C ARG A 76 -6.20 -0.55 -17.23
N VAL A 77 -6.58 0.52 -16.56
CA VAL A 77 -5.98 1.01 -15.30
C VAL A 77 -6.89 0.66 -14.13
N ILE A 78 -6.32 0.12 -13.05
CA ILE A 78 -7.06 -0.41 -11.90
C ILE A 78 -6.43 0.15 -10.61
N PRO A 79 -7.24 0.70 -9.68
CA PRO A 79 -6.76 1.05 -8.35
C PRO A 79 -6.56 -0.22 -7.50
N VAL A 80 -5.39 -0.35 -6.89
CA VAL A 80 -4.99 -1.48 -6.05
C VAL A 80 -4.45 -0.97 -4.71
N VAL A 81 -4.92 -1.56 -3.62
CA VAL A 81 -4.40 -1.30 -2.27
C VAL A 81 -3.33 -2.32 -1.91
N LEU A 82 -2.13 -1.86 -1.58
CA LEU A 82 -1.02 -2.66 -1.07
C LEU A 82 -0.97 -2.54 0.45
N PHE A 83 -1.28 -3.63 1.13
CA PHE A 83 -1.11 -3.74 2.57
C PHE A 83 0.35 -4.07 2.93
N ASP A 84 0.67 -3.90 4.20
CA ASP A 84 2.02 -3.97 4.79
C ASP A 84 3.03 -4.87 4.07
N ARG A 85 2.77 -6.18 3.97
CA ARG A 85 3.71 -7.12 3.32
C ARG A 85 3.97 -6.81 1.85
N ALA A 86 2.93 -6.49 1.07
CA ALA A 86 3.05 -6.19 -0.34
C ALA A 86 3.71 -4.83 -0.57
N ALA A 87 3.36 -3.83 0.23
CA ALA A 87 3.93 -2.50 0.14
C ALA A 87 5.42 -2.49 0.49
N ARG A 88 5.85 -3.23 1.53
CA ARG A 88 7.27 -3.31 1.93
C ARG A 88 8.19 -3.84 0.83
N VAL A 89 7.69 -4.66 -0.10
CA VAL A 89 8.49 -5.11 -1.25
C VAL A 89 8.89 -3.94 -2.14
N LEU A 90 7.96 -2.99 -2.37
CA LEU A 90 8.26 -1.80 -3.17
C LEU A 90 9.01 -0.75 -2.35
N VAL A 91 8.59 -0.57 -1.10
CA VAL A 91 9.07 0.54 -0.27
C VAL A 91 10.46 0.29 0.30
N GLY A 92 10.75 -0.95 0.74
CA GLY A 92 12.04 -1.33 1.33
C GLY A 92 12.21 -1.10 2.83
N CYS A 93 11.27 -0.40 3.49
CA CYS A 93 11.32 -0.16 4.94
C CYS A 93 9.94 -0.29 5.61
N PRO A 94 9.85 -0.37 6.95
CA PRO A 94 8.59 -0.30 7.68
C PRO A 94 7.87 1.06 7.52
N ALA A 95 6.54 1.07 7.65
CA ALA A 95 5.74 2.28 7.44
C ALA A 95 6.07 3.42 8.42
N GLU A 96 6.46 3.08 9.66
CA GLU A 96 6.93 4.07 10.64
C GLU A 96 8.20 4.78 10.17
N GLU A 97 9.15 4.03 9.61
CA GLU A 97 10.40 4.59 9.11
C GLU A 97 10.16 5.55 7.93
N LEU A 98 9.29 5.16 6.98
CA LEU A 98 8.93 6.06 5.87
C LEU A 98 8.18 7.31 6.37
N ALA A 99 7.29 7.17 7.34
CA ALA A 99 6.58 8.31 7.92
C ALA A 99 7.53 9.30 8.61
N CYS A 100 8.49 8.80 9.39
CA CYS A 100 9.55 9.64 9.96
C CYS A 100 10.37 10.32 8.85
N PHE A 101 10.67 9.61 7.77
CA PHE A 101 11.42 10.16 6.64
C PHE A 101 10.67 11.32 5.96
N PHE A 102 9.37 11.17 5.69
CA PHE A 102 8.54 12.24 5.12
C PHE A 102 8.40 13.44 6.05
N ALA A 103 8.31 13.21 7.36
CA ALA A 103 8.27 14.29 8.35
C ALA A 103 9.58 15.10 8.38
N ALA A 104 10.72 14.44 8.14
CA ALA A 104 12.03 15.08 8.15
C ALA A 104 12.39 15.78 6.82
N ASN A 105 11.78 15.37 5.69
CA ASN A 105 12.18 15.81 4.36
C ASN A 105 11.00 16.39 3.58
N ALA A 106 10.97 17.72 3.44
CA ALA A 106 9.94 18.41 2.68
C ALA A 106 9.95 17.95 1.20
N GLY A 107 8.78 17.62 0.67
CA GLY A 107 8.62 17.14 -0.70
C GLY A 107 8.95 15.66 -0.93
N ALA A 108 9.45 14.94 0.07
CA ALA A 108 9.81 13.53 -0.08
C ALA A 108 8.61 12.64 -0.44
N ALA A 109 7.40 12.97 0.03
CA ALA A 109 6.18 12.27 -0.36
C ALA A 109 5.92 12.38 -1.87
N ARG A 110 6.08 13.58 -2.45
CA ARG A 110 5.94 13.79 -3.91
C ARG A 110 7.04 13.07 -4.69
N ALA A 111 8.28 13.16 -4.22
CA ALA A 111 9.39 12.42 -4.82
C ALA A 111 9.16 10.90 -4.78
N ALA A 112 8.48 10.41 -3.74
CA ALA A 112 8.13 9.00 -3.62
C ALA A 112 7.06 8.55 -4.62
N GLU A 113 6.05 9.39 -4.86
CA GLU A 113 5.03 9.15 -5.90
C GLU A 113 5.68 9.08 -7.29
N GLU A 114 6.54 10.05 -7.59
CA GLU A 114 7.29 10.13 -8.85
C GLU A 114 8.23 8.91 -9.02
N ALA A 115 8.90 8.48 -7.96
CA ALA A 115 9.82 7.34 -7.99
C ALA A 115 9.12 5.98 -8.19
N LEU A 116 7.86 5.82 -7.73
CA LEU A 116 7.08 4.61 -7.99
C LEU A 116 6.45 4.59 -9.38
N GLN A 117 6.24 5.76 -9.99
CA GLN A 117 5.66 5.85 -11.31
C GLN A 117 6.58 5.21 -12.37
N GLY A 118 6.01 4.34 -13.19
CA GLY A 118 6.74 3.60 -14.23
C GLY A 118 7.33 2.28 -13.76
N GLU A 119 7.28 1.94 -12.46
CA GLU A 119 7.77 0.66 -11.97
C GLU A 119 6.92 -0.49 -12.52
N MET A 120 7.58 -1.44 -13.18
CA MET A 120 6.96 -2.65 -13.70
C MET A 120 6.95 -3.74 -12.63
N CYS A 121 5.79 -4.32 -12.39
CA CYS A 121 5.61 -5.35 -11.39
C CYS A 121 4.61 -6.42 -11.83
N ARG A 122 4.75 -7.61 -11.25
CA ARG A 122 3.69 -8.63 -11.25
C ARG A 122 2.91 -8.49 -9.96
N VAL A 123 1.60 -8.26 -10.07
CA VAL A 123 0.70 -8.10 -8.92
C VAL A 123 -0.33 -9.20 -8.94
N ALA A 124 -0.36 -10.03 -7.89
CA ALA A 124 -1.50 -10.91 -7.65
C ALA A 124 -2.52 -10.12 -6.83
N MET A 125 -3.74 -10.00 -7.31
CA MET A 125 -4.77 -9.17 -6.69
C MET A 125 -6.05 -9.94 -6.43
N ARG A 126 -6.80 -9.50 -5.42
CA ARG A 126 -8.11 -10.04 -5.08
C ARG A 126 -9.11 -8.90 -5.00
N ALA A 127 -10.26 -9.07 -5.63
CA ALA A 127 -11.36 -8.14 -5.49
C ALA A 127 -11.81 -8.09 -4.02
N PHE A 128 -12.11 -6.89 -3.53
CA PHE A 128 -12.78 -6.70 -2.25
C PHE A 128 -13.89 -5.67 -2.41
N VAL A 129 -14.97 -5.87 -1.68
CA VAL A 129 -16.13 -4.98 -1.75
C VAL A 129 -15.84 -3.75 -0.91
N LYS A 130 -15.83 -2.58 -1.56
CA LYS A 130 -15.88 -1.27 -0.90
C LYS A 130 -16.82 -0.36 -1.69
N GLY A 131 -18.12 -0.52 -1.44
CA GLY A 131 -19.18 0.21 -2.17
C GLY A 131 -19.36 -0.30 -3.60
N ASP A 132 -19.77 0.60 -4.50
CA ASP A 132 -20.15 0.28 -5.89
C ASP A 132 -18.95 0.23 -6.87
N ALA A 133 -17.75 0.58 -6.41
CA ALA A 133 -16.53 0.57 -7.23
C ALA A 133 -15.73 -0.73 -7.02
N GLU A 134 -15.31 -1.36 -8.12
CA GLU A 134 -14.39 -2.50 -8.06
C GLU A 134 -13.08 -2.07 -7.39
N SER A 135 -12.82 -2.61 -6.20
CA SER A 135 -11.59 -2.36 -5.45
C SER A 135 -10.76 -3.62 -5.39
N PHE A 136 -9.47 -3.52 -5.65
CA PHE A 136 -8.54 -4.65 -5.63
C PHE A 136 -7.51 -4.48 -4.52
N ARG A 137 -7.24 -5.56 -3.78
CA ARG A 137 -6.11 -5.60 -2.83
C ARG A 137 -5.01 -6.47 -3.40
N ALA A 138 -3.77 -6.03 -3.26
CA ALA A 138 -2.62 -6.84 -3.60
C ALA A 138 -2.46 -7.97 -2.57
N VAL A 139 -2.34 -9.20 -3.06
CA VAL A 139 -1.95 -10.39 -2.31
C VAL A 139 -0.43 -10.52 -2.34
N SER A 140 0.19 -10.25 -3.48
CA SER A 140 1.64 -10.19 -3.63
C SER A 140 2.03 -9.20 -4.73
N VAL A 141 3.25 -8.70 -4.63
CA VAL A 141 3.87 -7.79 -5.60
C VAL A 141 5.31 -8.25 -5.82
N VAL A 142 5.73 -8.31 -7.08
CA VAL A 142 7.10 -8.66 -7.46
C VAL A 142 7.57 -7.66 -8.51
N PRO A 143 8.56 -6.79 -8.22
CA PRO A 143 9.20 -5.94 -9.21
C PRO A 143 9.83 -6.77 -10.33
N LEU A 144 9.70 -6.31 -11.56
CA LEU A 144 10.23 -7.01 -12.75
C LEU A 144 11.52 -6.39 -13.29
N ARG A 145 11.90 -5.20 -12.78
CA ARG A 145 13.15 -4.53 -13.18
C ARG A 145 14.35 -5.25 -12.57
N ASP A 146 15.33 -5.59 -13.39
CA ASP A 146 16.63 -6.09 -12.93
C ASP A 146 17.35 -5.03 -12.09
N GLY A 147 17.88 -5.44 -10.94
CA GLY A 147 18.51 -4.51 -9.99
C GLY A 147 17.52 -3.51 -9.38
N PHE A 148 16.25 -3.91 -9.21
CA PHE A 148 15.25 -3.11 -8.51
C PHE A 148 15.81 -2.52 -7.21
N ARG A 149 15.82 -1.18 -7.14
CA ARG A 149 16.06 -0.44 -5.90
C ARG A 149 14.73 -0.15 -5.23
N SER A 150 14.71 -0.28 -3.92
CA SER A 150 13.54 0.05 -3.14
C SER A 150 13.32 1.56 -3.09
N LEU A 151 12.07 1.97 -2.87
CA LEU A 151 11.71 3.38 -2.77
C LEU A 151 12.56 4.13 -1.75
N ILE A 152 12.76 3.56 -0.56
CA ILE A 152 13.52 4.21 0.51
C ILE A 152 14.98 4.43 0.12
N ASP A 153 15.58 3.51 -0.64
CA ASP A 153 16.95 3.67 -1.12
C ASP A 153 17.05 4.83 -2.11
N THR A 154 16.11 4.92 -3.05
CA THR A 154 16.02 6.05 -3.97
C THR A 154 15.83 7.38 -3.25
N LEU A 155 14.95 7.42 -2.25
CA LEU A 155 14.73 8.64 -1.46
C LEU A 155 15.97 9.02 -0.63
N ARG A 156 16.65 8.06 -0.01
CA ARG A 156 17.90 8.33 0.71
C ARG A 156 18.99 8.85 -0.22
N GLU A 157 19.10 8.30 -1.42
CA GLU A 157 20.02 8.80 -2.44
C GLU A 157 19.69 10.26 -2.83
N LEU A 158 18.41 10.64 -2.88
CA LEU A 158 18.03 12.01 -3.23
C LEU A 158 18.20 13.03 -2.10
N TYR A 159 17.94 12.64 -0.85
CA TYR A 159 17.86 13.56 0.29
C TYR A 159 19.06 13.48 1.25
N CYS A 160 19.84 12.39 1.21
CA CYS A 160 20.98 12.20 2.10
C CYS A 160 22.35 12.34 1.40
N THR A 161 22.41 12.54 0.08
CA THR A 161 23.67 12.83 -0.64
C THR A 161 23.98 14.33 -0.74
N ALA A 162 23.21 15.19 -0.06
CA ALA A 162 23.51 16.62 0.03
C ALA A 162 24.42 16.89 1.24
N ASP A 163 25.73 16.80 1.04
CA ASP A 163 26.73 17.46 1.91
C ASP A 163 27.11 18.83 1.29
N PRO A 164 27.57 19.81 2.09
CA PRO A 164 27.29 21.22 1.90
C PRO A 164 28.02 21.83 0.71
N THR A 165 27.31 22.68 -0.03
CA THR A 165 27.90 23.67 -0.94
C THR A 165 29.03 24.40 -0.20
N PRO A 166 30.29 24.34 -0.66
CA PRO A 166 31.34 25.13 -0.05
C PRO A 166 31.01 26.61 -0.25
N ALA A 167 30.85 27.33 0.87
CA ALA A 167 30.76 28.78 0.87
C ALA A 167 32.01 29.33 0.18
N THR A 168 31.79 30.06 -0.91
CA THR A 168 32.83 30.84 -1.60
C THR A 168 32.88 32.23 -0.98
#